data_AF-A0A7V1RIL3-F1
#
_entry.id   AF-A0A7V1RIL3-F1
#
_cell.length_a   1.000
_cell.length_b   1.000
_cell.length_c   1.000
_cell.angle_alpha   90.00
_cell.angle_beta   90.00
_cell.angle_gamma   90.00
#
_symmetry.space_group_name_H-M   'P 1'
#
loop_
_entity.id
_entity.type
_entity.pdbx_description
1 polymer ?
#
loop_
_entity_poly.entity_id
_entity_poly.type
_entity_poly.pdbx_seq_one_letter_code
_entity_poly.pdbx_strand_id
1 'polypeptide(L)'
;MGGPRRRAGRRELVAAALAAATDLAYLGIIRAERTAWISARVAFVAIFIAAGAALALVGARTDDPRRRTLALGAATGALLSAGIVGIFSIGLPLLLAAVPAAWAWRDAARGGPGWPTLASLALAAACPAVLVGGIALT
;
A
#
# COMPACT_ATOMS: atom_id res chain seq x y z
N MET A 1 -23.83 -26.15 8.03
CA MET A 1 -22.91 -25.23 8.75
C MET A 1 -22.33 -24.24 7.75
N GLY A 2 -23.04 -23.14 7.50
CA GLY A 2 -22.57 -22.07 6.60
C GLY A 2 -22.03 -20.92 7.45
N GLY A 3 -20.71 -20.84 7.61
CA GLY A 3 -20.09 -19.70 8.29
C GLY A 3 -20.46 -18.39 7.58
N PRO A 4 -20.60 -17.26 8.30
CA PRO A 4 -20.93 -15.99 7.67
C PRO A 4 -19.82 -15.62 6.68
N ARG A 5 -20.08 -15.80 5.38
CA ARG A 5 -19.23 -15.28 4.30
C ARG A 5 -19.23 -13.77 4.40
N ARG A 6 -18.28 -13.19 5.15
CA ARG A 6 -18.12 -11.74 5.25
C ARG A 6 -17.40 -11.24 4.00
N ARG A 7 -18.00 -10.21 3.38
CA ARG A 7 -17.47 -9.51 2.22
C ARG A 7 -16.10 -8.94 2.58
N ALA A 8 -15.11 -9.21 1.74
CA ALA A 8 -13.90 -8.41 1.69
C ALA A 8 -14.31 -6.93 1.71
N GLY A 9 -13.68 -6.16 2.59
CA GLY A 9 -14.02 -4.76 2.74
C GLY A 9 -13.82 -4.04 1.40
N ARG A 10 -14.89 -3.37 0.92
CA ARG A 10 -14.92 -2.77 -0.41
C ARG A 10 -13.78 -1.76 -0.59
N ARG A 11 -13.37 -1.09 0.49
CA ARG A 11 -12.35 -0.04 0.49
C ARG A 11 -10.95 -0.62 0.32
N GLU A 12 -10.65 -1.71 1.02
CA GLU A 12 -9.38 -2.43 0.95
C GLU A 12 -9.15 -3.01 -0.45
N LEU A 13 -10.19 -3.58 -1.05
CA LEU A 13 -10.13 -4.09 -2.42
C LEU A 13 -9.91 -2.96 -3.44
N VAL A 14 -10.61 -1.83 -3.28
CA VAL A 14 -10.40 -0.66 -4.16
C VAL A 14 -8.98 -0.12 -4.03
N ALA A 15 -8.46 0.00 -2.80
CA ALA A 15 -7.08 0.41 -2.57
C ALA A 15 -6.08 -0.53 -3.24
N ALA A 16 -6.23 -1.85 -3.03
CA ALA A 16 -5.37 -2.86 -3.63
C ALA A 16 -5.44 -2.82 -5.17
N ALA A 17 -6.64 -2.70 -5.75
CA ALA A 17 -6.84 -2.66 -7.18
C ALA A 17 -6.21 -1.40 -7.81
N LEU A 18 -6.41 -0.22 -7.21
CA LEU A 18 -5.82 1.03 -7.68
C LEU A 18 -4.29 1.02 -7.59
N ALA A 19 -3.74 0.54 -6.46
CA ALA A 19 -2.30 0.42 -6.28
C ALA A 19 -1.69 -0.54 -7.31
N ALA A 20 -2.28 -1.74 -7.49
CA ALA A 20 -1.81 -2.72 -8.46
C ALA A 20 -1.93 -2.21 -9.91
N ALA A 21 -3.04 -1.55 -10.25
CA ALA A 21 -3.21 -0.96 -11.58
C ALA A 21 -2.16 0.13 -11.85
N THR A 22 -1.84 0.95 -10.84
CA THR A 22 -0.81 1.99 -10.95
C THR A 22 0.58 1.39 -11.12
N ASP A 23 0.89 0.33 -10.37
CA ASP A 23 2.18 -0.38 -10.47
C ASP A 23 2.38 -1.02 -11.84
N LEU A 24 1.34 -1.68 -12.37
CA LEU A 24 1.36 -2.25 -13.71
C LEU A 24 1.50 -1.17 -14.80
N ALA A 25 0.82 -0.03 -14.65
CA ALA A 25 0.96 1.10 -15.56
C ALA A 25 2.38 1.67 -15.52
N TYR A 26 2.98 1.80 -14.33
CA TYR A 26 4.36 2.26 -14.16
C TYR A 26 5.37 1.37 -14.88
N LEU A 27 5.30 0.05 -14.65
CA LEU A 27 6.16 -0.92 -15.34
C LEU A 27 5.89 -0.95 -16.86
N GLY A 28 4.65 -0.74 -17.28
CA GLY A 28 4.26 -0.64 -18.69
C GLY A 28 4.91 0.55 -19.39
N ILE A 29 4.88 1.74 -18.76
CA ILE A 29 5.51 2.96 -19.29
C ILE A 29 7.02 2.77 -19.41
N ILE A 30 7.67 2.25 -18.37
CA ILE A 30 9.13 2.04 -18.39
C ILE A 30 9.55 1.03 -19.46
N ARG A 31 8.79 -0.06 -19.64
CA ARG A 31 9.04 -1.00 -20.73
C ARG A 31 8.85 -0.36 -22.10
N ALA A 32 7.83 0.50 -22.26
CA ALA A 32 7.54 1.19 -23.51
C ALA A 32 8.64 2.22 -23.89
N GLU A 33 9.28 2.84 -22.89
CA GLU A 33 10.42 3.75 -23.07
C GLU A 33 11.70 3.05 -23.59
N ARG A 34 11.68 1.71 -23.79
CA ARG A 34 12.79 0.91 -24.32
C ARG A 34 14.13 1.18 -23.63
N THR A 35 14.12 1.55 -22.35
CA THR A 35 15.32 1.51 -21.51
C THR A 35 15.77 0.05 -21.48
N ALA A 36 16.94 -0.23 -22.05
CA ALA A 36 17.40 -1.60 -22.29
C ALA A 36 17.52 -2.46 -21.01
N TRP A 37 17.42 -1.83 -19.83
CA TRP A 37 17.53 -2.46 -18.52
C TRP A 37 16.61 -1.73 -17.52
N ILE A 38 15.82 -2.48 -16.75
CA ILE A 38 15.10 -1.93 -15.59
C ILE A 38 16.16 -1.64 -14.53
N SER A 39 16.33 -0.38 -14.14
CA SER A 39 17.28 -0.02 -13.09
C SER A 39 16.84 -0.61 -11.74
N ALA A 40 17.81 -0.89 -10.86
CA ALA A 40 17.54 -1.41 -9.52
C ALA A 40 16.55 -0.52 -8.75
N ARG A 41 16.65 0.80 -8.93
CA ARG A 41 15.73 1.79 -8.35
C ARG A 41 14.29 1.62 -8.82
N VAL A 42 14.07 1.44 -10.12
CA VAL A 42 12.73 1.22 -10.67
C VAL A 42 12.14 -0.08 -10.13
N ALA A 43 12.93 -1.15 -10.12
CA ALA A 43 12.50 -2.44 -9.59
C ALA A 43 12.14 -2.34 -8.09
N PHE A 44 12.93 -1.60 -7.31
CA PHE A 44 12.66 -1.36 -5.90
C PHE A 44 11.33 -0.62 -5.69
N VAL A 45 11.10 0.48 -6.42
CA VAL A 45 9.86 1.26 -6.32
C VAL A 45 8.65 0.41 -6.68
N ALA A 46 8.73 -0.40 -7.75
CA ALA A 46 7.64 -1.28 -8.16
C ALA A 46 7.33 -2.34 -7.08
N ILE A 47 8.35 -3.00 -6.54
CA ILE A 47 8.19 -3.97 -5.44
C ILE A 47 7.58 -3.30 -4.20
N PHE A 48 7.98 -2.07 -3.89
CA PHE A 48 7.45 -1.31 -2.76
C PHE A 48 5.95 -1.00 -2.92
N ILE A 49 5.53 -0.58 -4.12
CA ILE A 49 4.11 -0.34 -4.42
C ILE A 49 3.32 -1.66 -4.39
N ALA A 50 3.86 -2.72 -5.00
CA ALA A 50 3.27 -4.05 -5.00
C ALA A 50 3.09 -4.59 -3.57
N ALA A 51 4.06 -4.36 -2.67
CA ALA A 51 3.95 -4.71 -1.26
C ALA A 51 2.81 -3.94 -0.58
N GLY A 52 2.66 -2.64 -0.86
CA GLY A 52 1.53 -1.82 -0.38
C GLY A 52 0.18 -2.37 -0.84
N ALA A 53 0.07 -2.75 -2.13
CA ALA A 53 -1.12 -3.37 -2.69
C ALA A 53 -1.44 -4.73 -2.04
N ALA A 54 -0.41 -5.56 -1.83
CA ALA A 54 -0.54 -6.86 -1.17
C ALA A 54 -1.00 -6.71 0.28
N LEU A 55 -0.47 -5.73 1.03
CA LEU A 55 -0.88 -5.43 2.40
C LEU A 55 -2.33 -4.95 2.47
N ALA A 56 -2.78 -4.11 1.53
CA ALA A 56 -4.18 -3.73 1.43
C ALA A 56 -5.07 -4.96 1.19
N LEU A 57 -4.64 -5.88 0.33
CA LEU A 57 -5.33 -7.13 0.05
C LEU A 57 -5.35 -8.09 1.25
N VAL A 58 -4.26 -8.15 2.03
CA VAL A 58 -4.20 -8.90 3.29
C VAL A 58 -5.19 -8.32 4.30
N GLY A 59 -5.27 -6.99 4.41
CA GLY A 59 -6.26 -6.30 5.22
C GLY A 59 -7.71 -6.63 4.83
N ALA A 60 -7.96 -6.86 3.53
CA ALA A 60 -9.28 -7.27 3.02
C ALA A 60 -9.66 -8.72 3.37
N ARG A 61 -8.67 -9.60 3.58
CA ARG A 61 -8.86 -11.05 3.78
C ARG A 61 -8.68 -11.51 5.23
N THR A 62 -8.24 -10.62 6.11
CA THR A 62 -7.93 -10.97 7.50
C THR A 62 -9.10 -10.66 8.42
N ASP A 63 -9.52 -11.69 9.18
CA ASP A 63 -10.57 -11.55 10.20
C ASP A 63 -10.04 -11.05 11.55
N ASP A 64 -8.74 -11.21 11.82
CA ASP A 64 -8.10 -10.71 13.04
C ASP A 64 -7.99 -9.17 12.99
N PRO A 65 -8.70 -8.43 13.87
CA PRO A 65 -8.70 -6.97 13.87
C PRO A 65 -7.30 -6.39 14.09
N ARG A 66 -6.41 -7.09 14.80
CA ARG A 66 -5.04 -6.62 15.05
C ARG A 66 -4.22 -6.64 13.78
N ARG A 67 -4.18 -7.79 13.11
CA ARG A 67 -3.46 -7.97 11.83
C ARG A 67 -4.02 -7.07 10.74
N ARG A 68 -5.35 -6.87 10.70
CA ARG A 68 -6.00 -5.95 9.76
C ARG A 68 -5.55 -4.50 9.97
N THR A 69 -5.53 -4.01 11.22
CA THR A 69 -5.07 -2.64 11.52
C THR A 69 -3.59 -2.45 11.16
N LEU A 70 -2.73 -3.43 11.46
CA LEU A 70 -1.30 -3.38 11.12
C LEU A 70 -1.09 -3.36 9.60
N ALA A 71 -1.75 -4.26 8.86
CA ALA A 71 -1.62 -4.36 7.41
C ALA A 71 -2.12 -3.09 6.72
N LEU A 72 -3.25 -2.53 7.16
CA LEU A 72 -3.82 -1.32 6.57
C LEU A 72 -3.01 -0.06 6.92
N GLY A 73 -2.41 0.02 8.11
CA GLY A 73 -1.49 1.09 8.46
C GLY A 73 -0.24 1.07 7.58
N ALA A 74 0.39 -0.10 7.43
CA ALA A 74 1.55 -0.27 6.56
C ALA A 74 1.21 -0.01 5.08
N ALA A 75 0.07 -0.51 4.58
CA ALA A 75 -0.40 -0.22 3.22
C ALA A 75 -0.61 1.28 2.99
N THR A 76 -1.26 1.96 3.94
CA THR A 76 -1.50 3.40 3.86
C THR A 76 -0.19 4.17 3.83
N GLY A 77 0.74 3.86 4.75
CA GLY A 77 2.06 4.49 4.80
C GLY A 77 2.85 4.28 3.52
N ALA A 78 2.87 3.06 2.98
CA ALA A 78 3.56 2.74 1.74
C ALA A 78 3.00 3.51 0.55
N LEU A 79 1.67 3.45 0.32
CA LEU A 79 1.04 4.11 -0.82
C LEU A 79 1.12 5.64 -0.73
N LEU A 80 0.97 6.20 0.47
CA LEU A 80 1.12 7.64 0.67
C LEU A 80 2.56 8.09 0.41
N SER A 81 3.56 7.35 0.94
CA SER A 81 4.97 7.69 0.74
C SER A 81 5.36 7.61 -0.73
N ALA A 82 5.00 6.52 -1.41
CA ALA A 82 5.25 6.34 -2.84
C ALA A 82 4.52 7.40 -3.67
N GLY A 83 3.28 7.75 -3.28
CA GLY A 83 2.49 8.80 -3.93
C GLY A 83 3.12 10.19 -3.81
N ILE A 84 3.66 10.54 -2.64
CA ILE A 84 4.36 11.82 -2.43
C ILE A 84 5.66 11.87 -3.22
N VAL A 85 6.50 10.83 -3.13
CA VAL A 85 7.78 10.79 -3.84
C VAL A 85 7.57 10.79 -5.36
N GLY A 86 6.55 10.10 -5.85
CA GLY A 86 6.23 9.99 -7.27
C GLY A 86 5.26 11.05 -7.80
N ILE A 87 4.94 12.11 -7.05
CA ILE A 87 3.76 12.95 -7.29
C ILE A 87 3.66 13.56 -8.69
N PHE A 88 4.80 13.87 -9.32
CA PHE A 88 4.88 14.44 -10.67
C PHE A 88 4.84 13.41 -11.81
N SER A 89 4.69 12.12 -11.50
CA SER A 89 4.65 11.04 -12.49
C SER A 89 3.46 10.11 -12.22
N ILE A 90 3.66 9.07 -11.41
CA ILE A 90 2.65 8.05 -11.06
C ILE A 90 2.04 8.24 -9.68
N GLY A 91 2.43 9.30 -8.97
CA GLY A 91 2.08 9.49 -7.57
C GLY A 91 0.63 9.89 -7.35
N LEU A 92 0.01 10.61 -8.28
CA LEU A 92 -1.38 11.05 -8.15
C LEU A 92 -2.37 9.86 -8.06
N PRO A 93 -2.28 8.83 -8.93
CA PRO A 93 -3.04 7.59 -8.75
C PRO A 93 -2.74 6.85 -7.43
N LEU A 94 -1.49 6.84 -6.96
CA LEU A 94 -1.14 6.22 -5.68
C LEU A 94 -1.73 6.98 -4.48
N LEU A 95 -1.77 8.30 -4.53
CA LEU A 95 -2.46 9.11 -3.52
C LEU A 95 -3.96 8.80 -3.50
N LEU A 96 -4.58 8.64 -4.68
CA LEU A 96 -5.97 8.19 -4.78
C LEU A 96 -6.17 6.77 -4.22
N ALA A 97 -5.19 5.87 -4.38
CA ALA A 97 -5.22 4.53 -3.77
C ALA A 97 -5.03 4.58 -2.24
N ALA A 98 -4.26 5.55 -1.73
CA ALA A 98 -4.03 5.73 -0.30
C ALA A 98 -5.29 6.20 0.46
N VAL A 99 -6.19 6.95 -0.17
CA VAL A 99 -7.45 7.42 0.45
C VAL A 99 -8.33 6.27 0.98
N PRO A 100 -8.75 5.29 0.16
CA PRO A 100 -9.56 4.17 0.64
C PRO A 100 -8.80 3.28 1.64
N ALA A 101 -7.47 3.14 1.50
CA ALA A 101 -6.64 2.43 2.49
C ALA A 101 -6.67 3.15 3.86
N ALA A 102 -6.51 4.48 3.88
CA ALA A 102 -6.53 5.29 5.08
C ALA A 102 -7.90 5.26 5.77
N TRP A 103 -8.99 5.26 5.01
CA TRP A 103 -10.34 5.11 5.56
C TRP A 103 -10.55 3.72 6.17
N ALA A 104 -10.13 2.66 5.46
CA ALA A 104 -10.20 1.31 6.01
C ALA A 104 -9.35 1.16 7.28
N TRP A 105 -8.17 1.78 7.31
CA TRP A 105 -7.30 1.80 8.49
C TRP A 105 -7.95 2.54 9.66
N ARG A 106 -8.54 3.72 9.42
CA ARG A 106 -9.26 4.49 10.45
C ARG A 106 -10.42 3.70 11.05
N ASP A 107 -11.18 3.00 10.22
CA ASP A 107 -12.27 2.15 10.69
C ASP A 107 -11.76 0.97 11.53
N ALA A 108 -10.67 0.34 11.09
CA ALA A 108 -10.03 -0.76 11.82
C ALA A 108 -9.44 -0.30 13.18
N ALA A 109 -8.85 0.90 13.22
CA ALA A 109 -8.25 1.47 14.42
C ALA A 109 -9.30 1.89 15.47
N ARG A 110 -10.47 2.37 15.06
CA ARG A 110 -11.56 2.79 15.97
C ARG A 110 -12.20 1.65 16.76
N GLY A 111 -12.19 0.44 16.21
CA GLY A 111 -12.77 -0.75 16.85
C GLY A 111 -11.74 -1.67 17.50
N GLY A 112 -10.44 -1.31 17.46
CA GLY A 112 -9.34 -2.19 17.85
C GLY A 112 -8.74 -1.87 19.23
N PRO A 113 -7.88 -2.77 19.77
CA PRO A 113 -7.07 -2.47 20.95
C PRO A 113 -6.13 -1.27 20.71
N GLY A 114 -5.60 -0.63 21.75
CA GLY A 114 -4.72 0.54 21.59
C GLY A 114 -3.32 0.23 21.04
N TRP A 115 -2.70 -0.88 21.46
CA TRP A 115 -1.33 -1.21 21.05
C TRP A 115 -1.14 -1.50 19.54
N PRO A 116 -2.04 -2.22 18.83
CA PRO A 116 -1.93 -2.44 17.39
C PRO A 116 -2.07 -1.14 16.61
N THR A 117 -2.86 -0.18 17.12
CA THR A 117 -3.00 1.15 16.52
C THR A 117 -1.68 1.90 16.60
N LEU A 118 -1.03 1.92 17.77
CA LEU A 118 0.31 2.52 17.92
C LEU A 118 1.36 1.83 17.03
N ALA A 119 1.38 0.51 17.00
CA ALA A 119 2.28 -0.25 16.14
C ALA A 119 2.02 0.02 14.64
N SER A 120 0.76 0.16 14.23
CA SER A 120 0.39 0.48 12.84
C SER A 120 0.81 1.89 12.43
N LEU A 121 0.77 2.86 13.37
CA LEU A 121 1.28 4.22 13.16
C LEU A 121 2.80 4.21 12.96
N ALA A 122 3.52 3.46 13.80
CA ALA A 122 4.96 3.30 13.67
C ALA A 122 5.34 2.67 12.32
N LEU A 123 4.61 1.62 11.90
CA LEU A 123 4.77 1.01 10.58
C LEU A 123 4.51 2.00 9.45
N ALA A 124 3.43 2.76 9.51
CA ALA A 124 3.10 3.77 8.51
C ALA A 124 4.18 4.87 8.43
N ALA A 125 4.71 5.30 9.58
CA ALA A 125 5.77 6.31 9.66
C ALA A 125 7.16 5.78 9.24
N ALA A 126 7.38 4.46 9.30
CA ALA A 126 8.62 3.84 8.82
C ALA A 126 8.67 3.73 7.29
N CYS A 127 7.53 3.60 6.61
CA CYS A 127 7.44 3.52 5.15
C CYS A 127 8.21 4.61 4.37
N PRO A 128 8.13 5.91 4.71
CA PRO A 128 8.91 6.93 4.00
C PRO A 128 10.42 6.73 4.19
N ALA A 129 10.88 6.34 5.38
CA ALA A 129 12.29 6.06 5.62
C ALA A 129 12.78 4.84 4.82
N VAL A 130 11.97 3.78 4.73
CA VAL A 130 12.27 2.59 3.91
C VAL A 130 12.33 2.95 2.42
N LEU A 131 11.37 3.77 1.94
CA LEU A 131 11.33 4.20 0.55
C LEU A 131 12.54 5.05 0.19
N VAL A 132 12.81 6.09 0.98
CA VAL A 132 13.94 7.01 0.75
C VAL A 132 15.27 6.26 0.88
N GLY A 133 15.41 5.43 1.91
CA GLY A 133 16.60 4.60 2.12
C GLY A 133 16.83 3.63 0.95
N GLY A 134 15.80 2.95 0.47
CA GLY A 134 15.91 2.07 -0.67
C GLY A 134 16.28 2.80 -1.96
N ILE A 135 15.66 3.95 -2.24
CA ILE A 135 16.03 4.79 -3.40
C ILE A 135 17.48 5.26 -3.31
N ALA A 136 17.96 5.64 -2.13
CA ALA A 136 19.33 6.11 -1.94
C ALA A 136 20.38 4.98 -2.10
N LEU A 137 20.00 3.73 -1.82
CA LEU A 137 20.87 2.56 -1.90
C LEU A 137 20.81 1.84 -3.26
N THR A 138 19.93 2.27 -4.18
CA THR A 138 19.75 1.70 -5.54
C THR A 138 20.03 2.71 -6.64
#